data_AF-A0A2E9WBF4-F1
#
_entry.id   AF-A0A2E9WBF4-F1
#
_cell.length_a   1.000
_cell.length_b   1.000
_cell.length_c   1.000
_cell.angle_alpha   90.00
_cell.angle_beta   90.00
_cell.angle_gamma   90.00
#
_symmetry.space_group_name_H-M   'P 1'
#
loop_
_entity.id
_entity.type
_entity.pdbx_description
1 polymer ?
#
loop_
_entity_poly.entity_id
_entity_poly.type
_entity_poly.pdbx_seq_one_letter_code
_entity_poly.pdbx_strand_id
1 'polypeptide(L)'
;MPKSVFAYIWRYSRLQQIILTLVTLFSFPFLYYSLDLPKLIVNEAIGGAGSPYDVLGVELDQIEYLFALSGIFLALVFVNGGFKYFINVYVGVMSERLLRRLRYNLFERVLR
;
A
#
# COMPACT_ATOMS: atom_id res chain seq x y z
N MET A 1 5.61 -34.55 -0.21
CA MET A 1 5.14 -33.17 -0.01
C MET A 1 5.57 -32.70 1.37
N PRO A 2 5.94 -31.43 1.57
CA PRO A 2 6.09 -30.87 2.91
C PRO A 2 4.77 -31.03 3.70
N LYS A 3 4.87 -31.15 5.02
CA LYS A 3 3.74 -31.53 5.89
C LYS A 3 2.61 -30.49 5.94
N SER A 4 2.83 -29.26 5.43
CA SER A 4 1.83 -28.19 5.38
C SER A 4 1.97 -27.32 4.12
N VAL A 5 0.86 -26.67 3.72
CA VAL A 5 0.81 -25.70 2.62
C VAL A 5 1.74 -24.51 2.88
N PHE A 6 1.84 -24.05 4.13
CA PHE A 6 2.78 -22.98 4.51
C PHE A 6 4.24 -23.38 4.30
N ALA A 7 4.62 -24.60 4.68
CA ALA A 7 5.99 -25.09 4.46
C ALA A 7 6.31 -25.23 2.95
N TYR A 8 5.30 -25.54 2.13
CA TYR A 8 5.43 -25.53 0.67
C TYR A 8 5.66 -24.12 0.12
N ILE A 9 4.80 -23.15 0.48
CA ILE A 9 4.91 -21.76 0.03
C ILE A 9 6.27 -21.19 0.41
N TRP A 10 6.68 -21.38 1.68
CA TRP A 10 7.95 -20.87 2.18
C TRP A 10 9.15 -21.44 1.41
N ARG A 11 9.17 -22.74 1.14
CA ARG A 11 10.28 -23.40 0.42
C ARG A 11 10.48 -22.86 -1.00
N TYR A 12 9.40 -22.49 -1.68
CA TYR A 12 9.45 -22.08 -3.10
C TYR A 12 9.31 -20.57 -3.34
N SER A 13 8.88 -19.79 -2.34
CA SER A 13 8.55 -18.36 -2.50
C SER A 13 9.11 -17.44 -1.40
N ARG A 14 9.95 -17.93 -0.47
CA ARG A 14 10.49 -17.12 0.66
C ARG A 14 10.98 -15.72 0.29
N LEU A 15 11.77 -15.57 -0.79
CA LEU A 15 12.31 -14.27 -1.20
C LEU A 15 11.21 -13.32 -1.69
N GLN A 16 10.25 -13.83 -2.46
CA GLN A 16 9.12 -13.04 -2.94
C GLN A 16 8.22 -12.62 -1.78
N GLN A 17 8.01 -13.50 -0.81
CA GLN A 17 7.20 -13.20 0.35
C GLN A 17 7.86 -12.16 1.27
N ILE A 18 9.18 -12.27 1.50
CA ILE A 18 9.93 -11.26 2.26
C ILE A 18 9.86 -9.90 1.56
N ILE A 19 10.14 -9.85 0.25
CA ILE A 19 10.08 -8.60 -0.53
C ILE A 19 8.67 -8.00 -0.46
N LEU A 20 7.64 -8.82 -0.67
CA LEU A 20 6.25 -8.36 -0.59
C LEU A 20 5.90 -7.80 0.79
N THR A 21 6.32 -8.47 1.87
CA THR A 21 6.11 -8.00 3.24
C THR A 21 6.83 -6.68 3.49
N LEU A 22 8.07 -6.54 3.02
CA LEU A 22 8.82 -5.29 3.13
C LEU A 22 8.12 -4.16 2.37
N VAL A 23 7.71 -4.39 1.12
CA VAL A 23 6.97 -3.40 0.32
C VAL A 23 5.66 -3.01 1.00
N THR A 24 4.94 -3.97 1.59
CA THR A 24 3.70 -3.71 2.33
C THR A 24 3.98 -2.85 3.56
N LEU A 25 5.04 -3.16 4.31
CA LEU A 25 5.44 -2.38 5.49
C LEU A 25 5.82 -0.94 5.10
N PHE A 26 6.56 -0.76 3.99
CA PHE A 26 6.90 0.55 3.46
C PHE A 26 5.69 1.35 2.96
N SER A 27 4.58 0.69 2.62
CA SER A 27 3.34 1.39 2.24
C SER A 27 2.58 1.96 3.43
N PHE A 28 2.79 1.44 4.65
CA PHE A 28 2.03 1.87 5.83
C PHE A 28 2.21 3.34 6.21
N PRO A 29 3.41 3.95 6.20
CA PRO A 29 3.56 5.37 6.43
C PRO A 29 2.70 6.21 5.49
N PHE A 30 2.70 5.90 4.20
CA PHE A 30 1.89 6.60 3.20
C PHE A 30 0.39 6.41 3.45
N LEU A 31 -0.03 5.21 3.85
CA LEU A 31 -1.43 4.95 4.18
C LEU A 31 -1.88 5.76 5.40
N TYR A 32 -1.03 5.83 6.42
CA TYR A 32 -1.30 6.59 7.64
C TYR A 32 -1.44 8.09 7.35
N TYR A 33 -0.50 8.69 6.61
CA TYR A 33 -0.60 10.09 6.20
C TYR A 33 -1.84 10.36 5.35
N SER A 34 -2.28 9.41 4.53
CA SER A 34 -3.52 9.52 3.75
C SER A 34 -4.77 9.63 4.60
N LEU A 35 -4.77 9.08 5.81
CA LEU A 35 -5.92 9.09 6.72
C LEU A 35 -5.92 10.31 7.63
N ASP A 36 -4.75 10.84 7.96
CA ASP A 36 -4.63 12.04 8.80
C ASP A 36 -4.77 13.33 7.99
N LEU A 37 -4.36 13.36 6.72
CA LEU A 37 -4.55 14.53 5.83
C LEU A 37 -6.00 15.02 5.76
N PRO A 38 -7.03 14.17 5.59
CA PRO A 38 -8.43 14.58 5.63
C PRO A 38 -8.83 15.27 6.93
N LYS A 39 -8.30 14.80 8.08
CA LYS A 39 -8.57 15.43 9.37
C LYS A 39 -7.93 16.80 9.45
N LEU A 40 -6.71 16.94 8.92
CA LEU A 40 -6.01 18.22 8.85
C LEU A 40 -6.77 19.22 7.96
N ILE A 41 -7.24 18.76 6.80
CA ILE A 41 -8.07 19.55 5.88
C ILE A 41 -9.33 20.07 6.58
N VAL A 42 -10.05 19.21 7.29
CA VAL A 42 -11.30 19.61 7.95
C VAL A 42 -11.04 20.48 9.18
N ASN A 43 -10.13 20.08 10.06
CA ASN A 43 -9.94 20.74 11.35
C ASN A 43 -9.19 22.06 11.22
N GLU A 44 -8.16 22.10 10.38
CA GLU A 44 -7.33 23.29 10.22
C GLU A 44 -7.86 24.13 9.06
N ALA A 45 -7.85 23.61 7.83
CA ALA A 45 -8.17 24.45 6.67
C ALA A 45 -9.63 24.94 6.63
N ILE A 46 -10.61 24.14 7.09
CA ILE A 46 -12.03 24.54 7.08
C ILE A 46 -12.46 25.11 8.45
N GLY A 47 -12.00 24.50 9.55
CA GLY A 47 -12.36 24.89 10.92
C GLY A 47 -11.56 26.06 11.49
N GLY A 48 -10.39 26.37 10.93
CA GLY A 48 -9.57 27.49 11.38
C GLY A 48 -10.22 28.83 11.04
N ALA A 49 -10.29 29.72 12.02
CA ALA A 49 -11.04 30.97 12.00
C ALA A 49 -10.45 32.07 11.09
N GLY A 50 -9.99 31.74 9.88
CA GLY A 50 -9.47 32.69 8.90
C GLY A 50 -8.12 33.32 9.26
N SER A 51 -7.31 32.69 10.12
CA SER A 51 -5.94 33.13 10.36
C SER A 51 -5.04 32.72 9.18
N PRO A 52 -4.12 33.59 8.71
CA PRO A 52 -3.08 33.22 7.76
C PRO A 52 -2.26 32.05 8.31
N TYR A 53 -1.97 31.06 7.46
CA TYR A 53 -1.12 29.92 7.80
C TYR A 53 0.30 30.20 7.34
N ASP A 54 1.26 30.27 8.25
CA ASP A 54 2.67 30.32 7.89
C ASP A 54 3.17 28.90 7.58
N VAL A 55 3.37 28.63 6.29
CA VAL A 55 3.96 27.38 5.81
C VAL A 55 5.34 27.68 5.24
N LEU A 56 6.40 27.22 5.93
CA LEU A 56 7.80 27.38 5.49
C LEU A 56 8.22 28.86 5.26
N GLY A 57 7.63 29.81 6.00
CA GLY A 57 7.90 31.25 5.86
C GLY A 57 7.04 31.95 4.80
N VAL A 58 6.03 31.26 4.25
CA VAL A 58 5.06 31.82 3.30
C VAL A 58 3.70 31.86 3.99
N GLU A 59 3.15 33.06 4.13
CA GLU A 59 1.78 33.25 4.61
C GLU A 59 0.81 32.83 3.51
N LEU A 60 0.06 31.76 3.76
CA LEU A 60 -1.00 31.27 2.89
C LEU A 60 -2.36 31.68 3.45
N ASP A 61 -3.20 32.21 2.57
CA ASP A 61 -4.62 32.40 2.87
C ASP A 61 -5.33 31.04 2.99
N GLN A 62 -6.50 31.02 3.63
CA GLN A 62 -7.26 29.80 3.90
C GLN A 62 -7.56 28.99 2.62
N ILE A 63 -7.91 29.69 1.53
CA ILE A 63 -8.22 29.05 0.24
C ILE A 63 -6.96 28.42 -0.37
N GLU A 64 -5.83 29.13 -0.33
CA GLU A 64 -4.56 28.66 -0.88
C GLU A 64 -4.04 27.44 -0.11
N TYR A 65 -4.11 27.48 1.22
CA TYR A 65 -3.76 26.37 2.10
C TYR A 65 -4.63 25.13 1.82
N LEU A 66 -5.94 25.31 1.62
CA LEU A 66 -6.87 24.23 1.29
C LEU A 66 -6.55 23.57 -0.06
N PHE A 67 -6.23 24.36 -1.09
CA PHE A 67 -5.83 23.85 -2.40
C PHE A 67 -4.50 23.08 -2.32
N ALA A 68 -3.52 23.59 -1.57
CA ALA A 68 -2.24 22.92 -1.37
C ALA A 68 -2.42 21.56 -0.68
N LEU A 69 -3.15 21.51 0.43
CA LEU A 69 -3.45 20.25 1.14
C LEU A 69 -4.23 19.26 0.28
N SER A 70 -5.21 19.75 -0.49
CA SER A 70 -5.99 18.90 -1.41
C SER A 70 -5.13 18.32 -2.53
N GLY A 71 -4.20 19.10 -3.07
CA GLY A 71 -3.21 18.64 -4.06
C GLY A 71 -2.29 17.56 -3.51
N ILE A 72 -1.76 17.78 -2.29
CA ILE A 72 -0.93 16.79 -1.59
C ILE A 72 -1.72 15.51 -1.31
N PHE A 73 -2.95 15.65 -0.82
CA PHE A 73 -3.85 14.53 -0.56
C PHE A 73 -4.11 13.71 -1.83
N LEU A 74 -4.42 14.37 -2.95
CA LEU A 74 -4.65 13.71 -4.23
C LEU A 74 -3.40 12.94 -4.69
N ALA A 75 -2.22 13.57 -4.66
CA ALA A 75 -0.97 12.91 -5.01
C ALA A 75 -0.71 11.66 -4.14
N LEU A 76 -0.98 11.79 -2.84
CA LEU A 76 -0.78 10.73 -1.87
C LEU A 76 -1.80 9.58 -2.04
N VAL A 77 -3.03 9.87 -2.46
CA VAL A 77 -4.03 8.86 -2.88
C VAL A 77 -3.54 8.08 -4.09
N PHE A 78 -2.98 8.75 -5.11
CA PHE A 78 -2.41 8.06 -6.27
C PHE A 78 -1.24 7.15 -5.90
N VAL A 79 -0.33 7.61 -5.03
CA VAL A 79 0.78 6.80 -4.52
C VAL A 79 0.28 5.56 -3.78
N ASN A 80 -0.68 5.72 -2.86
CA ASN A 80 -1.30 4.61 -2.16
C ASN A 80 -2.01 3.62 -3.11
N GLY A 81 -2.70 4.14 -4.13
CA GLY A 81 -3.30 3.35 -5.19
C GLY A 81 -2.27 2.53 -5.97
N GLY A 82 -1.14 3.15 -6.30
CA GLY A 82 0.00 2.50 -6.96
C GLY A 82 0.60 1.37 -6.11
N PHE A 83 0.84 1.60 -4.82
CA PHE A 83 1.29 0.55 -3.90
C PHE A 83 0.30 -0.62 -3.85
N LYS A 84 -0.99 -0.33 -3.70
CA LYS A 84 -2.04 -1.35 -3.66
C LYS A 84 -2.09 -2.16 -4.95
N TYR A 85 -2.01 -1.49 -6.11
CA TYR A 85 -1.96 -2.16 -7.40
C TYR A 85 -0.75 -3.08 -7.51
N PHE A 86 0.45 -2.58 -7.20
CA PHE A 86 1.69 -3.35 -7.29
C PHE A 86 1.66 -4.59 -6.39
N ILE A 87 1.25 -4.43 -5.12
CA ILE A 87 1.11 -5.52 -4.15
C ILE A 87 0.13 -6.57 -4.67
N ASN A 88 -1.05 -6.16 -5.13
CA ASN A 88 -2.08 -7.09 -5.61
C ASN A 88 -1.64 -7.85 -6.87
N VAL A 89 -0.97 -7.19 -7.81
CA VAL A 89 -0.44 -7.84 -9.02
C VAL A 89 0.64 -8.86 -8.66
N TYR A 90 1.58 -8.49 -7.79
CA TYR A 90 2.64 -9.41 -7.35
C TYR A 90 2.08 -10.64 -6.64
N VAL A 91 1.12 -10.45 -5.72
CA VAL A 91 0.44 -11.55 -5.03
C VAL A 91 -0.29 -12.44 -6.01
N GLY A 92 -1.00 -11.87 -6.99
CA GLY A 92 -1.73 -12.63 -8.01
C GLY A 92 -0.81 -13.54 -8.81
N VAL A 93 0.25 -12.97 -9.38
CA VAL A 93 1.23 -13.73 -10.19
C VAL A 93 1.94 -14.81 -9.37
N MET A 94 2.34 -14.49 -8.13
CA MET A 94 2.97 -15.44 -7.22
C MET A 94 2.03 -16.61 -6.90
N SER A 95 0.77 -16.31 -6.58
CA SER A 95 -0.26 -17.30 -6.25
C SER A 95 -0.52 -18.25 -7.41
N GLU A 96 -0.64 -17.73 -8.63
CA GLU A 96 -0.80 -18.56 -9.82
C GLU A 96 0.39 -19.51 -10.05
N ARG A 97 1.62 -19.00 -9.95
CA ARG A 97 2.82 -19.83 -10.13
C ARG A 97 2.88 -20.96 -9.10
N LEU A 98 2.53 -20.67 -7.85
CA LEU A 98 2.50 -21.66 -6.77
C LEU A 98 1.38 -22.68 -6.97
N LEU A 99 0.18 -22.25 -7.35
CA LEU A 99 -0.96 -23.11 -7.66
C LEU A 99 -0.66 -24.04 -8.84
N ARG A 100 -0.08 -23.51 -9.92
CA ARG A 100 0.34 -24.34 -11.07
C ARG A 100 1.32 -25.43 -10.62
N ARG A 101 2.35 -25.09 -9.85
CA ARG A 101 3.31 -26.08 -9.31
C ARG A 101 2.65 -27.09 -8.36
N LEU A 102 1.75 -26.64 -7.49
CA LEU A 102 1.04 -27.52 -6.56
C LEU A 102 0.22 -28.55 -7.35
N ARG A 103 -0.48 -28.11 -8.40
CA ARG A 103 -1.26 -28.97 -9.27
C ARG A 103 -0.41 -30.05 -9.94
N TYR A 104 0.76 -29.71 -10.49
CA TYR A 104 1.67 -30.70 -11.08
C TYR A 104 2.15 -31.73 -10.06
N ASN A 105 2.52 -31.29 -8.85
CA ASN A 105 2.94 -32.20 -7.77
C ASN A 105 1.82 -33.16 -7.34
N LEU A 106 0.57 -32.73 -7.35
CA LEU A 106 -0.59 -33.58 -7.03
C LEU A 106 -0.82 -34.62 -8.14
N PHE A 107 -0.80 -34.21 -9.41
CA PHE A 107 -0.99 -35.14 -10.53
C PHE A 107 0.09 -36.22 -10.58
N GLU A 108 1.36 -35.85 -10.40
CA GLU A 108 2.48 -36.82 -10.36
C GLU A 108 2.32 -37.86 -9.24
N ARG A 109 1.70 -37.46 -8.12
CA ARG A 109 1.45 -38.34 -6.96
C ARG A 109 0.27 -39.29 -7.18
N VAL A 110 -0.75 -38.89 -7.95
CA VAL A 110 -1.95 -39.71 -8.21
C VAL A 110 -1.71 -40.69 -9.36
N LEU A 111 -0.85 -40.34 -10.31
CA LEU A 111 -0.47 -41.20 -11.44
C LEU A 111 0.61 -42.26 -11.08
N ARG A 112 1.18 -42.19 -9.88
CA ARG A 112 2.13 -43.17 -9.32
C ARG A 112 1.46 -43.99 -8.24
#